data_AF-A0A1Q7RIS6-F1
#
_entry.id   AF-A0A1Q7RIS6-F1
#
_cell.length_a   1.000
_cell.length_b   1.000
_cell.length_c   1.000
_cell.angle_alpha   90.00
_cell.angle_beta   90.00
_cell.angle_gamma   90.00
#
_symmetry.space_group_name_H-M   'P 1'
#
loop_
_entity.id
_entity.type
_entity.pdbx_description
1 polymer ?
#
loop_
_entity_poly.entity_id
_entity_poly.type
_entity_poly.pdbx_seq_one_letter_code
_entity_poly.pdbx_strand_id
1 'polypeptide(L)'
;MVRPKDLLFGKLIGLGAAGLLQLAVWVSVGSFATSLLAAAAMAILDWKLFLFCLLFFVGGFLMMGSLMTGTGALGSSARESQQFSAIWTVSLVIPPAVTWMLILDEPNSWMARALGWFPLTGPLTMMIRLGTGKVPLWDVVVALFCLAAGVYVAIRGAAALFRLGLLMYGKRPTLAEIARQLRHA
;
A
#
# COMPACT_ATOMS: atom_id res chain seq x y z
N MET A 1 9.41 26.62 15.05
CA MET A 1 9.90 25.23 14.93
C MET A 1 8.71 24.32 14.76
N VAL A 2 8.56 23.68 13.58
CA VAL A 2 7.42 22.81 13.26
C VAL A 2 7.65 21.44 13.91
N ARG A 3 6.64 20.87 14.57
CA ARG A 3 6.83 19.60 15.30
C ARG A 3 6.98 18.47 14.27
N PRO A 4 7.85 17.47 14.49
CA PRO A 4 8.07 16.37 13.54
C PRO A 4 6.80 15.65 13.07
N LYS A 5 5.77 15.60 13.93
CA LYS A 5 4.44 15.08 13.61
C LYS A 5 3.69 15.87 12.53
N ASP A 6 3.82 17.19 12.51
CA ASP A 6 3.12 18.06 11.56
C ASP A 6 3.73 17.91 10.16
N LEU A 7 5.04 17.66 10.09
CA LEU A 7 5.77 17.39 8.84
C LEU A 7 5.39 16.03 8.24
N LEU A 8 5.25 15.00 9.09
CA LEU A 8 4.80 13.66 8.69
C LEU A 8 3.36 13.68 8.16
N PHE A 9 2.46 14.38 8.86
CA PHE A 9 1.07 14.55 8.42
C PHE A 9 0.98 15.29 7.08
N GLY A 10 1.75 16.36 6.90
CA GLY A 10 1.79 17.08 5.62
C GLY A 10 2.28 16.21 4.47
N LYS A 11 3.35 15.43 4.67
CA LYS A 11 3.83 14.45 3.68
C LYS A 11 2.77 13.40 3.36
N LEU A 12 2.11 12.83 4.38
CA LEU A 12 1.09 11.80 4.21
C LEU A 12 -0.11 12.30 3.41
N ILE A 13 -0.59 13.52 3.69
CA ILE A 13 -1.70 14.14 2.98
C ILE A 13 -1.31 14.48 1.54
N GLY A 14 -0.13 15.06 1.31
CA GLY A 14 0.34 15.39 -0.04
C GLY A 14 0.54 14.15 -0.91
N LEU A 15 1.11 13.10 -0.31
CA LEU A 15 1.25 11.79 -0.93
C LEU A 15 -0.15 11.20 -1.22
N GLY A 16 -1.10 11.25 -0.28
CA GLY A 16 -2.47 10.76 -0.49
C GLY A 16 -3.21 11.50 -1.60
N ALA A 17 -3.06 12.82 -1.68
CA ALA A 17 -3.63 13.65 -2.74
C ALA A 17 -3.04 13.31 -4.12
N ALA A 18 -1.72 13.11 -4.21
CA ALA A 18 -1.07 12.65 -5.44
C ALA A 18 -1.59 11.27 -5.88
N GLY A 19 -1.83 10.37 -4.91
CA GLY A 19 -2.43 9.07 -5.19
C GLY A 19 -3.87 9.16 -5.73
N LEU A 20 -4.70 10.03 -5.14
CA LEU A 20 -6.05 10.27 -5.64
C LEU A 20 -6.06 10.84 -7.07
N LEU A 21 -5.12 11.73 -7.37
CA LEU A 21 -4.93 12.24 -8.73
C LEU A 21 -4.52 11.11 -9.70
N GLN A 22 -3.61 10.23 -9.28
CA GLN A 22 -3.21 9.08 -10.08
C GLN A 22 -4.39 8.12 -10.34
N LEU A 23 -5.25 7.87 -9.36
CA LEU A 23 -6.49 7.10 -9.55
C LEU A 23 -7.43 7.78 -10.54
N ALA A 24 -7.63 9.09 -10.45
CA ALA A 24 -8.48 9.84 -11.37
C ALA A 24 -7.97 9.74 -12.82
N VAL A 25 -6.65 9.76 -13.02
CA VAL A 25 -6.02 9.54 -14.32
C VAL A 25 -6.34 8.14 -14.85
N TRP A 26 -6.17 7.08 -14.03
CA TRP A 26 -6.48 5.71 -14.46
C TRP A 26 -7.96 5.48 -14.77
N VAL A 27 -8.88 6.04 -13.99
CA VAL A 27 -10.32 5.98 -14.26
C VAL A 27 -10.66 6.66 -15.58
N SER A 28 -10.03 7.82 -15.85
CA SER A 28 -10.23 8.57 -17.09
C SER A 28 -9.67 7.81 -18.29
N VAL A 29 -8.46 7.26 -18.19
CA VAL A 29 -7.84 6.42 -19.24
C VAL A 29 -8.66 5.16 -19.49
N GLY A 30 -9.13 4.48 -18.43
CA GLY A 30 -9.97 3.29 -18.56
C GLY A 30 -11.31 3.58 -19.24
N SER A 31 -11.95 4.70 -18.89
CA SER A 31 -13.20 5.15 -19.51
C SER A 31 -13.00 5.54 -20.98
N PHE A 32 -11.88 6.19 -21.30
CA PHE A 32 -11.54 6.56 -22.67
C PHE A 32 -11.19 5.32 -23.52
N ALA A 33 -10.36 4.41 -23.02
CA ALA A 33 -10.00 3.17 -23.70
C ALA A 33 -11.21 2.27 -23.96
N THR A 34 -12.13 2.16 -22.99
CA THR A 34 -13.41 1.43 -23.18
C THR A 34 -14.31 2.14 -24.18
N SER A 35 -14.38 3.47 -24.20
CA SER A 35 -15.12 4.22 -25.22
C SER A 35 -14.56 4.03 -26.63
N LEU A 36 -13.23 3.87 -26.77
CA LEU A 36 -12.56 3.56 -28.03
C LEU A 36 -12.82 2.11 -28.49
N LEU A 37 -13.08 1.20 -27.54
CA LEU A 37 -13.39 -0.21 -27.78
C LEU A 37 -14.90 -0.52 -27.87
N ALA A 38 -15.79 0.44 -27.62
CA ALA A 38 -17.19 0.11 -27.34
C ALA A 38 -18.08 0.07 -28.60
N ALA A 39 -18.45 -1.16 -28.98
CA ALA A 39 -19.84 -1.48 -29.28
C ALA A 39 -20.49 -2.44 -28.26
N ALA A 40 -19.78 -2.93 -27.21
CA ALA A 40 -20.34 -4.00 -26.37
C ALA A 40 -20.14 -3.92 -24.85
N ALA A 41 -19.46 -2.92 -24.28
CA ALA A 41 -19.28 -2.89 -22.83
C ALA A 41 -19.34 -1.47 -22.27
N MET A 42 -20.56 -0.93 -22.14
CA MET A 42 -20.85 0.04 -21.09
C MET A 42 -20.73 -0.71 -19.75
N ALA A 43 -19.50 -0.95 -19.28
CA ALA A 43 -19.27 -1.38 -17.93
C ALA A 43 -19.61 -0.18 -17.04
N ILE A 44 -20.85 -0.12 -16.61
CA ILE A 44 -21.27 0.70 -15.48
C ILE A 44 -20.29 0.37 -14.37
N LEU A 45 -19.39 1.30 -14.04
CA LEU A 45 -18.51 1.20 -12.88
C LEU A 45 -19.43 0.97 -11.67
N ASP A 46 -19.49 -0.25 -11.18
CA ASP A 46 -20.26 -0.57 -9.99
C ASP A 46 -19.70 0.30 -8.86
N TRP A 47 -20.53 1.18 -8.31
CA TRP A 47 -20.14 2.13 -7.26
C TRP A 47 -19.46 1.42 -6.08
N LYS A 48 -19.85 0.17 -5.81
CA LYS A 48 -19.24 -0.67 -4.78
C LYS A 48 -17.80 -1.04 -5.14
N LEU A 49 -17.53 -1.40 -6.39
CA LEU A 49 -16.19 -1.71 -6.88
C LEU A 49 -15.27 -0.50 -6.74
N PHE A 50 -15.75 0.68 -7.15
CA PHE A 50 -15.01 1.93 -7.00
C PHE A 50 -14.66 2.22 -5.53
N LEU A 51 -15.63 2.09 -4.63
CA LEU A 51 -15.42 2.31 -3.19
C LEU A 51 -14.38 1.36 -2.60
N PHE A 52 -14.45 0.05 -2.90
CA PHE A 52 -13.47 -0.91 -2.39
C PHE A 52 -12.08 -0.65 -2.97
N CYS A 53 -11.96 -0.39 -4.27
CA CYS A 53 -10.69 -0.02 -4.89
C CYS A 53 -10.08 1.23 -4.23
N LEU A 54 -10.90 2.24 -3.90
CA LEU A 54 -10.44 3.43 -3.20
C LEU A 54 -9.92 3.10 -1.80
N LEU A 55 -10.62 2.25 -1.03
CA LEU A 55 -10.18 1.84 0.30
C LEU A 55 -8.85 1.07 0.26
N PHE A 56 -8.70 0.12 -0.66
CA PHE A 56 -7.44 -0.61 -0.85
C PHE A 56 -6.32 0.31 -1.30
N PHE A 57 -6.62 1.24 -2.21
CA PHE A 57 -5.65 2.22 -2.67
C PHE A 57 -5.13 3.09 -1.52
N VAL A 58 -6.03 3.70 -0.73
CA VAL A 58 -5.66 4.52 0.42
C VAL A 58 -4.89 3.69 1.45
N GLY A 59 -5.36 2.49 1.78
CA GLY A 59 -4.69 1.62 2.75
C GLY A 59 -3.29 1.18 2.28
N GLY A 60 -3.15 0.77 1.01
CA GLY A 60 -1.85 0.41 0.43
C GLY A 60 -0.90 1.60 0.36
N PHE A 61 -1.44 2.77 0.09
CA PHE A 61 -0.68 4.00 0.08
C PHE A 61 -0.16 4.38 1.48
N LEU A 62 -1.01 4.30 2.50
CA LEU A 62 -0.61 4.51 3.90
C LEU A 62 0.44 3.48 4.35
N MET A 63 0.25 2.21 3.98
CA MET A 63 1.21 1.14 4.24
C MET A 63 2.58 1.48 3.66
N MET A 64 2.65 1.71 2.35
CA MET A 64 3.90 2.03 1.67
C MET A 64 4.54 3.32 2.19
N GLY A 65 3.75 4.37 2.36
CA GLY A 65 4.21 5.65 2.89
C GLY A 65 4.83 5.50 4.28
N SER A 66 4.21 4.72 5.16
CA SER A 66 4.74 4.46 6.50
C SER A 66 6.04 3.64 6.46
N LEU A 67 6.09 2.56 5.68
CA LEU A 67 7.29 1.72 5.54
C LEU A 67 8.48 2.50 4.95
N MET A 68 8.26 3.20 3.85
CA MET A 68 9.30 3.99 3.18
C MET A 68 9.79 5.15 4.04
N THR A 69 8.89 5.82 4.77
CA THR A 69 9.29 6.91 5.67
C THR A 69 10.02 6.38 6.90
N GLY A 70 9.59 5.25 7.46
CA GLY A 70 10.24 4.60 8.58
C GLY A 70 11.65 4.13 8.25
N THR A 71 11.83 3.37 7.17
CA THR A 71 13.15 2.90 6.76
C THR A 71 14.01 3.99 6.13
N GLY A 72 13.40 5.01 5.53
CA GLY A 72 14.11 6.16 4.97
C GLY A 72 14.87 6.97 6.02
N ALA A 73 14.40 6.95 7.28
CA ALA A 73 15.09 7.57 8.42
C ALA A 73 16.32 6.79 8.91
N LEU A 74 16.49 5.53 8.48
CA LEU A 74 17.66 4.71 8.82
C LEU A 74 18.83 4.90 7.85
N GLY A 75 18.56 5.32 6.61
CA GLY A 75 19.58 5.47 5.60
C GLY A 75 20.52 6.63 5.95
N SER A 76 21.81 6.31 6.00
CA SER A 76 22.88 7.29 6.23
C SER A 76 23.17 8.16 5.00
N SER A 77 22.70 7.72 3.82
CA SER A 77 22.80 8.43 2.55
C SER A 77 21.53 8.30 1.73
N ALA A 78 21.27 9.25 0.82
CA ALA A 78 20.10 9.24 -0.06
C ALA A 78 20.01 7.93 -0.88
N ARG A 79 21.15 7.37 -1.30
CA ARG A 79 21.22 6.12 -2.07
C ARG A 79 20.75 4.91 -1.25
N GLU A 80 21.10 4.85 0.03
CA GLU A 80 20.70 3.77 0.94
C GLU A 80 19.19 3.84 1.25
N SER A 81 18.66 5.04 1.53
CA SER A 81 17.21 5.25 1.70
C SER A 81 16.42 4.90 0.43
N GLN A 82 16.98 5.14 -0.74
CA GLN A 82 16.37 4.75 -2.02
C GLN A 82 16.39 3.23 -2.25
N GLN A 83 17.45 2.53 -1.82
CA GLN A 83 17.47 1.05 -1.88
C GLN A 83 16.41 0.42 -0.98
N PHE A 84 16.23 0.93 0.24
CA PHE A 84 15.14 0.45 1.12
C PHE A 84 13.76 0.70 0.50
N SER A 85 13.56 1.88 -0.07
CA SER A 85 12.33 2.23 -0.79
C SER A 85 12.06 1.27 -1.95
N ALA A 86 13.09 0.90 -2.72
CA ALA A 86 12.96 -0.04 -3.82
C ALA A 86 12.57 -1.45 -3.34
N ILE A 87 13.15 -1.94 -2.23
CA ILE A 87 12.82 -3.26 -1.66
C ILE A 87 11.32 -3.36 -1.33
N TRP A 88 10.75 -2.32 -0.71
CA TRP A 88 9.33 -2.28 -0.39
C TRP A 88 8.46 -2.28 -1.65
N THR A 89 8.81 -1.46 -2.65
CA THR A 89 8.06 -1.37 -3.91
C THR A 89 8.09 -2.70 -4.66
N VAL A 90 9.25 -3.34 -4.76
CA VAL A 90 9.43 -4.66 -5.39
C VAL A 90 8.57 -5.70 -4.68
N SER A 91 8.53 -5.68 -3.35
CA SER A 91 7.75 -6.62 -2.54
C SER A 91 6.23 -6.45 -2.71
N LEU A 92 5.75 -5.21 -2.91
CA LEU A 92 4.35 -4.91 -3.23
C LEU A 92 3.98 -5.37 -4.66
N VAL A 93 4.85 -5.14 -5.64
CA VAL A 93 4.51 -5.23 -7.07
C VAL A 93 4.79 -6.61 -7.66
N ILE A 94 5.93 -7.23 -7.34
CA ILE A 94 6.38 -8.45 -8.02
C ILE A 94 5.41 -9.62 -7.82
N PRO A 95 4.98 -9.99 -6.59
CA PRO A 95 4.13 -11.16 -6.41
C PRO A 95 2.79 -11.06 -7.17
N PRO A 96 2.04 -9.94 -7.09
CA PRO A 96 0.83 -9.77 -7.89
C PRO A 96 1.10 -9.68 -9.40
N ALA A 97 2.22 -9.10 -9.83
CA ALA A 97 2.55 -8.98 -11.24
C ALA A 97 2.85 -10.34 -11.90
N VAL A 98 3.62 -11.21 -11.24
CA VAL A 98 3.96 -12.54 -11.79
C VAL A 98 2.78 -13.51 -11.72
N THR A 99 1.86 -13.31 -10.77
CA THR A 99 0.67 -14.16 -10.60
C THR A 99 -0.59 -13.58 -11.23
N TRP A 100 -0.51 -12.44 -11.92
CA TRP A 100 -1.67 -11.73 -12.47
C TRP A 100 -2.60 -12.63 -13.30
N MET A 101 -2.04 -13.42 -14.24
CA MET A 101 -2.84 -14.29 -15.10
C MET A 101 -3.58 -15.37 -14.29
N LEU A 102 -2.91 -15.98 -13.31
CA LEU A 102 -3.49 -16.98 -12.41
C LEU A 102 -4.60 -16.38 -11.54
N ILE A 103 -4.45 -15.12 -11.13
CA ILE A 103 -5.46 -14.40 -10.35
C ILE A 103 -6.70 -14.10 -11.19
N LEU A 104 -6.54 -13.75 -12.48
CA LEU A 104 -7.67 -13.49 -13.37
C LEU A 104 -8.43 -14.76 -13.72
N ASP A 105 -7.72 -15.85 -13.98
CA ASP A 105 -8.33 -17.14 -14.32
C ASP A 105 -9.06 -17.74 -13.11
N GLU A 106 -8.41 -17.72 -11.93
CA GLU A 106 -8.94 -18.34 -10.71
C GLU A 106 -8.86 -17.40 -9.49
N PRO A 107 -9.76 -16.39 -9.39
CA PRO A 107 -9.68 -15.30 -8.40
C PRO A 107 -9.90 -15.74 -6.95
N ASN A 108 -10.42 -16.95 -6.76
CA ASN A 108 -10.74 -17.55 -5.47
C ASN A 108 -9.76 -18.68 -5.09
N SER A 109 -8.68 -18.86 -5.86
CA SER A 109 -7.61 -19.79 -5.51
C SER A 109 -6.98 -19.43 -4.16
N TRP A 110 -6.43 -20.44 -3.48
CA TRP A 110 -5.78 -20.25 -2.18
C TRP A 110 -4.64 -19.22 -2.25
N MET A 111 -3.90 -19.18 -3.37
CA MET A 111 -2.80 -18.25 -3.59
C MET A 111 -3.29 -16.82 -3.80
N ALA A 112 -4.34 -16.61 -4.61
CA ALA A 112 -4.94 -15.29 -4.81
C ALA A 112 -5.49 -14.72 -3.50
N ARG A 113 -6.08 -15.58 -2.65
CA ARG A 113 -6.53 -15.21 -1.30
C ARG A 113 -5.38 -14.85 -0.37
N ALA A 114 -4.34 -15.68 -0.33
CA ALA A 114 -3.18 -15.44 0.53
C ALA A 114 -2.48 -14.11 0.19
N LEU A 115 -2.24 -13.85 -1.10
CA LEU A 115 -1.68 -12.59 -1.57
C LEU A 115 -2.62 -11.39 -1.34
N GLY A 116 -3.94 -11.62 -1.42
CA GLY A 116 -4.96 -10.61 -1.14
C GLY A 116 -5.06 -10.22 0.34
N TRP A 117 -4.86 -11.17 1.26
CA TRP A 117 -4.90 -10.91 2.70
C TRP A 117 -3.59 -10.38 3.25
N PHE A 118 -2.47 -10.68 2.60
CA PHE A 118 -1.18 -10.18 3.07
C PHE A 118 -1.11 -8.66 2.91
N PRO A 119 -0.90 -7.87 3.98
CA PRO A 119 -1.11 -6.41 3.94
C PRO A 119 -0.26 -5.66 2.92
N LEU A 120 0.93 -6.19 2.58
CA LEU A 120 1.82 -5.55 1.64
C LEU A 120 1.40 -5.79 0.18
N THR A 121 0.97 -7.01 -0.17
CA THR A 121 0.57 -7.36 -1.55
C THR A 121 -0.93 -7.16 -1.79
N GLY A 122 -1.71 -7.22 -0.71
CA GLY A 122 -3.16 -7.19 -0.67
C GLY A 122 -3.80 -6.01 -1.39
N PRO A 123 -3.34 -4.75 -1.21
CA PRO A 123 -3.89 -3.61 -1.94
C PRO A 123 -3.92 -3.82 -3.45
N LEU A 124 -2.81 -4.33 -4.01
CA LEU A 124 -2.66 -4.54 -5.43
C LEU A 124 -3.41 -5.80 -5.87
N THR A 125 -3.22 -6.92 -5.19
CA THR A 125 -3.90 -8.19 -5.50
C THR A 125 -5.42 -8.08 -5.42
N MET A 126 -5.97 -7.40 -4.41
CA MET A 126 -7.42 -7.25 -4.24
C MET A 126 -8.03 -6.36 -5.32
N MET A 127 -7.35 -5.31 -5.77
CA MET A 127 -7.82 -4.49 -6.90
C MET A 127 -7.94 -5.32 -8.19
N ILE A 128 -6.99 -6.24 -8.43
CA ILE A 128 -7.04 -7.18 -9.57
C ILE A 128 -8.22 -8.15 -9.41
N ARG A 129 -8.32 -8.79 -8.24
CA ARG A 129 -9.38 -9.78 -7.94
C ARG A 129 -10.77 -9.16 -8.07
N LEU A 130 -10.97 -7.98 -7.49
CA LEU A 130 -12.26 -7.26 -7.53
C LEU A 130 -12.68 -6.90 -8.96
N GLY A 131 -11.73 -6.63 -9.86
CA GLY A 131 -11.99 -6.40 -11.28
C GLY A 131 -12.63 -7.59 -12.01
N THR A 132 -12.52 -8.81 -11.45
CA THR A 132 -13.15 -10.01 -12.02
C THR A 132 -14.64 -10.15 -11.68
N GLY A 133 -15.15 -9.39 -10.70
CA GLY A 133 -16.53 -9.46 -10.23
C GLY A 133 -16.93 -10.76 -9.50
N LYS A 134 -16.01 -11.70 -9.31
CA LYS A 134 -16.27 -13.04 -8.74
C LYS A 134 -15.82 -13.20 -7.28
N VAL A 135 -15.51 -12.10 -6.60
CA VAL A 135 -14.92 -12.11 -5.25
C VAL A 135 -16.02 -12.01 -4.18
N PRO A 136 -16.08 -12.95 -3.21
CA PRO A 136 -17.00 -12.85 -2.09
C PRO A 136 -16.71 -11.64 -1.19
N LEU A 137 -17.77 -11.02 -0.66
CA LEU A 137 -17.64 -9.82 0.19
C LEU A 137 -16.84 -10.09 1.48
N TRP A 138 -16.92 -11.28 2.07
CA TRP A 138 -16.17 -11.63 3.28
C TRP A 138 -14.65 -11.58 3.04
N ASP A 139 -14.21 -11.98 1.84
CA ASP A 139 -12.80 -12.00 1.43
C ASP A 139 -12.26 -10.56 1.36
N VAL A 140 -13.10 -9.63 0.89
CA VAL A 140 -12.85 -8.19 0.86
C VAL A 140 -12.71 -7.60 2.26
N VAL A 141 -13.63 -7.95 3.17
CA VAL A 141 -13.62 -7.46 4.55
C VAL A 141 -12.40 -7.98 5.31
N VAL A 142 -12.06 -9.26 5.15
CA VAL A 142 -10.84 -9.84 5.76
C VAL A 142 -9.60 -9.15 5.24
N ALA A 143 -9.48 -8.96 3.92
CA ALA A 143 -8.35 -8.25 3.34
C ALA A 143 -8.23 -6.80 3.84
N LEU A 144 -9.35 -6.08 3.96
CA LEU A 144 -9.37 -4.72 4.52
C LEU A 144 -8.94 -4.69 5.98
N PHE A 145 -9.39 -5.67 6.79
CA PHE A 145 -9.00 -5.77 8.19
C PHE A 145 -7.50 -6.07 8.32
N CYS A 146 -6.98 -7.01 7.55
CA CYS A 146 -5.55 -7.32 7.52
C CYS A 146 -4.73 -6.10 7.06
N LEU A 147 -5.19 -5.38 6.04
CA LEU A 147 -4.55 -4.16 5.57
C LEU A 147 -4.54 -3.08 6.65
N ALA A 148 -5.67 -2.82 7.30
CA ALA A 148 -5.77 -1.84 8.38
C ALA A 148 -4.85 -2.20 9.56
N ALA A 149 -4.82 -3.48 9.98
CA ALA A 149 -3.91 -3.97 11.01
C ALA A 149 -2.44 -3.80 10.59
N GLY A 150 -2.12 -4.13 9.34
CA GLY A 150 -0.79 -3.96 8.79
C GLY A 150 -0.34 -2.49 8.73
N VAL A 151 -1.22 -1.59 8.30
CA VAL A 151 -0.98 -0.14 8.29
C VAL A 151 -0.73 0.36 9.71
N TYR A 152 -1.53 -0.07 10.69
CA TYR A 152 -1.34 0.29 12.09
C TYR A 152 0.04 -0.14 12.60
N VAL A 153 0.45 -1.38 12.34
CA VAL A 153 1.78 -1.89 12.72
C VAL A 153 2.90 -1.13 11.99
N ALA A 154 2.72 -0.81 10.71
CA ALA A 154 3.72 -0.12 9.92
C ALA A 154 3.90 1.35 10.37
N ILE A 155 2.82 2.07 10.69
CA ILE A 155 2.89 3.42 11.27
C ILE A 155 3.62 3.40 12.61
N ARG A 156 3.32 2.40 13.45
CA ARG A 156 3.98 2.19 14.75
C ARG A 156 5.48 1.92 14.61
N GLY A 157 5.84 1.04 13.68
CA GLY A 157 7.23 0.75 13.34
C GLY A 157 7.96 1.99 12.81
N ALA A 158 7.33 2.73 11.90
CA ALA A 158 7.87 3.95 11.34
C ALA A 158 8.11 5.03 12.41
N ALA A 159 7.17 5.22 13.34
CA ALA A 159 7.33 6.16 14.45
C ALA A 159 8.48 5.76 15.38
N ALA A 160 8.64 4.47 15.70
CA ALA A 160 9.73 3.97 16.52
C ALA A 160 11.09 4.16 15.82
N LEU A 161 11.18 3.86 14.52
CA LEU A 161 12.37 4.07 13.68
C LEU A 161 12.75 5.54 13.60
N PHE A 162 11.78 6.43 13.45
CA PHE A 162 12.02 7.88 13.38
C PHE A 162 12.55 8.43 14.71
N ARG A 163 12.05 7.95 15.85
CA ARG A 163 12.59 8.34 17.17
C ARG A 163 14.02 7.84 17.38
N LEU A 164 14.34 6.63 16.93
CA LEU A 164 15.71 6.09 16.99
C LEU A 164 16.67 6.88 16.10
N GLY A 165 16.27 7.20 14.87
CA GLY A 165 17.07 8.00 13.94
C GLY A 165 17.35 9.42 14.43
N LEU A 166 16.45 10.02 15.23
CA LEU A 166 16.66 11.32 15.85
C LEU A 166 17.59 11.27 17.08
N LEU A 167 17.59 10.16 17.83
CA LEU A 167 18.37 10.03 19.07
C LEU A 167 19.79 9.48 18.82
N MET A 168 19.98 8.75 17.73
CA MET A 168 21.26 8.18 17.34
C MET A 168 21.90 9.01 16.23
N TYR A 169 22.90 9.82 16.58
CA TYR A 169 23.78 10.50 15.62
C TYR A 169 24.53 9.47 14.74
N GLY A 170 23.90 9.01 13.66
CA GLY A 170 24.55 8.28 12.57
C GLY A 170 24.95 6.82 12.82
N LYS A 171 24.69 6.23 13.99
CA LYS A 171 24.88 4.77 14.21
C LYS A 171 23.61 3.99 13.87
N ARG A 172 23.77 2.86 13.16
CA ARG A 172 22.67 1.95 12.80
C ARG A 172 22.03 1.37 14.08
N PRO A 173 20.71 1.54 14.30
CA PRO A 173 20.03 0.96 15.45
C PRO A 173 19.98 -0.57 15.31
N THR A 174 20.17 -1.23 16.43
CA THR A 174 20.15 -2.69 16.53
C THR A 174 18.69 -3.17 16.59
N LEU A 175 18.37 -4.36 16.04
CA LEU A 175 16.99 -4.92 16.05
C LEU A 175 16.37 -4.97 17.47
N ALA A 176 17.19 -5.18 18.50
CA ALA A 176 16.76 -5.17 19.90
C ALA A 176 16.29 -3.79 20.38
N GLU A 177 16.88 -2.70 19.88
CA GLU A 177 16.54 -1.32 20.24
C GLU A 177 15.24 -0.88 19.56
N ILE A 178 15.03 -1.32 18.31
CA ILE A 178 13.78 -1.14 17.58
C ILE A 178 12.62 -1.82 18.34
N ALA A 179 12.82 -3.06 18.80
CA ALA A 179 11.81 -3.78 19.58
C ALA A 179 11.50 -3.11 20.94
N ARG A 180 12.51 -2.56 21.62
CA ARG A 180 12.33 -1.85 22.90
C ARG A 180 11.53 -0.55 22.72
N GLN A 181 11.79 0.20 21.65
CA GLN A 181 11.07 1.43 21.34
C GLN A 181 9.64 1.19 20.86
N LEU A 182 9.38 0.09 20.17
CA LEU A 182 8.03 -0.35 19.80
C LEU A 182 7.12 -0.57 21.01
N ARG A 183 7.67 -0.97 22.16
CA ARG A 183 6.93 -1.10 23.44
C ARG A 183 6.58 0.24 24.10
N HIS A 184 7.30 1.32 23.77
CA HIS A 184 7.09 2.67 24.33
C HIS A 184 6.37 3.64 23.39
N ALA A 185 6.20 3.29 22.11
CA ALA A 185 5.29 4.02 21.24
C ALA A 185 3.85 3.85 21.74
#